data_AF-X1MI97-F1
#
_entry.id   AF-X1MI97-F1
#
_cell.length_a   1.000
_cell.length_b   1.000
_cell.length_c   1.000
_cell.angle_alpha   90.00
_cell.angle_beta   90.00
_cell.angle_gamma   90.00
#
_symmetry.space_group_name_H-M   'P 1'
#
loop_
_entity.id
_entity.type
_entity.pdbx_description
1 polymer ?
#
loop_
_entity_poly.entity_id
_entity_poly.type
_entity_poly.pdbx_seq_one_letter_code
_entity_poly.pdbx_strand_id
1 'polypeptide(L)'
;MRRIFCVVFLLVTVRLCWAGSIGTSGGPILRQPIGARQIGMGEAFVAVADDVNTIYWNPAGLSFLVAPEVSAMYSKSIVDTTYGTFAFNYPIYKGGIFGQRRNAIGLGFVFLNGGDIDIIMGSPTSTPERLKAEQDYVFILGYSEMLSELKLFGKPGNLFMGLNAKLIRSTLAEDYSATAFAFDYGHFYQTGKISVGFVLQNKILLKHCTPHMD
;
A
#
# COMPACT_ATOMS: atom_id res chain seq x y z
N MET A 1 -24.32 -26.62 -14.45
CA MET A 1 -24.74 -25.23 -14.10
C MET A 1 -23.72 -24.45 -13.29
N ARG A 2 -23.15 -24.98 -12.18
CA ARG A 2 -22.11 -24.28 -11.39
C ARG A 2 -20.88 -23.80 -12.20
N ARG A 3 -20.38 -24.61 -13.14
CA ARG A 3 -19.20 -24.27 -13.97
C ARG A 3 -19.46 -23.12 -14.96
N ILE A 4 -20.66 -23.08 -15.54
CA ILE A 4 -21.06 -22.01 -16.48
C ILE A 4 -21.20 -20.68 -15.73
N PHE A 5 -21.75 -20.70 -14.51
CA PHE A 5 -21.87 -19.50 -13.68
C PHE A 5 -20.49 -18.92 -13.30
N CYS A 6 -19.51 -19.78 -12.98
CA CYS A 6 -18.13 -19.34 -12.72
C CYS A 6 -17.46 -18.73 -13.96
N VAL A 7 -17.67 -19.31 -15.15
CA VAL A 7 -17.11 -18.80 -16.41
C VAL A 7 -17.74 -17.46 -16.80
N VAL A 8 -19.06 -17.33 -16.65
CA VAL A 8 -19.77 -16.06 -16.91
C VAL A 8 -19.36 -15.00 -15.90
N PHE A 9 -19.21 -15.34 -14.61
CA PHE A 9 -18.72 -14.41 -13.59
C PHE A 9 -17.29 -13.93 -13.89
N LEU A 10 -16.40 -14.83 -14.27
CA LEU A 10 -15.02 -14.50 -14.69
C LEU A 10 -14.99 -13.58 -15.92
N LEU A 11 -15.85 -13.82 -16.91
CA LEU A 11 -15.93 -12.99 -18.12
C LEU A 11 -16.51 -11.59 -17.85
N VAL A 12 -17.38 -11.45 -16.85
CA VAL A 12 -17.93 -10.15 -16.44
C VAL A 12 -16.91 -9.33 -15.63
N THR A 13 -16.10 -9.96 -14.77
CA THR A 13 -15.08 -9.24 -14.00
C THR A 13 -13.95 -8.68 -14.88
N VAL A 14 -13.61 -9.37 -15.98
CA VAL A 14 -12.61 -8.88 -16.95
C VAL A 14 -13.05 -7.55 -17.61
N ARG A 15 -14.36 -7.32 -17.78
CA ARG A 15 -14.90 -6.08 -18.38
C ARG A 15 -14.87 -4.87 -17.44
N LEU A 16 -14.70 -5.08 -16.13
CA LEU A 16 -14.64 -4.01 -15.13
C LEU A 16 -13.21 -3.54 -14.85
N CYS A 17 -12.21 -4.09 -15.53
CA CYS A 17 -10.82 -3.64 -15.41
C CYS A 17 -10.66 -2.33 -16.19
N TRP A 18 -10.95 -1.20 -15.54
CA TRP A 18 -10.64 0.13 -16.05
C TRP A 18 -9.17 0.43 -15.78
N ALA A 19 -8.34 0.31 -16.82
CA ALA A 19 -7.03 0.92 -16.82
C ALA A 19 -7.20 2.42 -17.11
N GLY A 20 -6.99 3.27 -16.10
CA GLY A 20 -6.91 4.72 -16.32
C GLY A 20 -5.76 5.05 -17.27
N SER A 21 -5.84 6.22 -17.92
CA SER A 21 -4.69 6.81 -18.65
C SER A 21 -3.44 6.75 -17.76
N ILE A 22 -2.26 6.51 -18.34
CA ILE A 22 -0.97 6.53 -17.66
C ILE A 22 -0.79 7.91 -17.02
N GLY A 23 -1.30 8.06 -15.81
CA GLY A 23 -0.98 9.20 -14.97
C GLY A 23 0.49 9.07 -14.63
N THR A 24 1.24 10.14 -14.82
CA THR A 24 2.54 10.34 -14.18
C THR A 24 2.28 10.38 -12.67
N SER A 25 2.14 9.22 -12.04
CA SER A 25 1.98 9.13 -10.59
C SER A 25 3.26 9.66 -9.97
N GLY A 26 3.17 10.77 -9.25
CA GLY A 26 4.32 11.49 -8.69
C GLY A 26 5.03 10.79 -7.53
N GLY A 27 5.12 9.46 -7.56
CA GLY A 27 5.78 8.62 -6.56
C GLY A 27 5.89 7.17 -7.06
N PRO A 28 6.95 6.82 -7.81
CA PRO A 28 7.21 5.45 -8.26
C PRO A 28 7.25 4.43 -7.11
N ILE A 29 7.74 4.85 -5.93
CA ILE A 29 7.74 4.04 -4.70
C ILE A 29 6.37 3.47 -4.33
N LEU A 30 5.26 4.16 -4.64
CA LEU A 30 3.91 3.68 -4.33
C LEU A 30 3.46 2.51 -5.21
N ARG A 31 4.18 2.23 -6.31
CA ARG A 31 3.95 1.08 -7.18
C ARG A 31 4.82 -0.11 -6.81
N GLN A 32 5.80 0.06 -5.92
CA GLN A 32 6.66 -1.03 -5.51
C GLN A 32 5.86 -2.00 -4.63
N PRO A 33 5.76 -3.28 -5.02
CA PRO A 33 4.95 -4.22 -4.25
C PRO A 33 5.62 -4.61 -2.94
N ILE A 34 4.80 -4.84 -1.92
CA ILE A 34 5.24 -5.07 -0.54
C ILE A 34 4.81 -6.45 -0.07
N GLY A 35 5.77 -7.18 0.48
CA GLY A 35 5.59 -8.50 1.07
C GLY A 35 5.79 -9.62 0.07
N ALA A 36 6.66 -10.57 0.40
CA ALA A 36 7.02 -11.68 -0.49
C ALA A 36 5.83 -12.57 -0.84
N ARG A 37 4.92 -12.80 0.13
CA ARG A 37 3.69 -13.59 -0.09
C ARG A 37 2.75 -12.90 -1.08
N GLN A 38 2.58 -11.59 -0.92
CA GLN A 38 1.72 -10.76 -1.74
C GLN A 38 2.25 -10.66 -3.17
N ILE A 39 3.56 -10.46 -3.32
CA ILE A 39 4.25 -10.51 -4.61
C ILE A 39 4.07 -11.88 -5.27
N GLY A 40 4.27 -12.98 -4.53
CA GLY A 40 4.09 -14.36 -5.04
C GLY A 40 2.65 -14.69 -5.45
N MET A 41 1.66 -13.97 -4.92
CA MET A 41 0.25 -14.07 -5.30
C MET A 41 -0.13 -13.19 -6.49
N GLY A 42 0.84 -12.52 -7.12
CA GLY A 42 0.60 -11.57 -8.20
C GLY A 42 -0.11 -10.31 -7.71
N GLU A 43 0.25 -9.83 -6.52
CA GLU A 43 -0.28 -8.60 -5.90
C GLU A 43 -1.78 -8.64 -5.56
N ALA A 44 -2.38 -9.84 -5.60
CA ALA A 44 -3.80 -10.07 -5.34
C ALA A 44 -4.14 -10.16 -3.83
N PHE A 45 -3.80 -9.14 -3.04
CA PHE A 45 -3.97 -9.17 -1.58
C PHE A 45 -5.17 -8.38 -1.06
N VAL A 46 -5.89 -7.63 -1.91
CA VAL A 46 -7.04 -6.80 -1.51
C VAL A 46 -8.14 -7.61 -0.80
N ALA A 47 -8.33 -8.87 -1.20
CA ALA A 47 -9.33 -9.78 -0.64
C ALA A 47 -8.74 -10.86 0.30
N VAL A 48 -7.43 -10.86 0.54
CA VAL A 48 -6.74 -11.87 1.38
C VAL A 48 -5.98 -11.16 2.50
N ALA A 49 -6.61 -10.14 3.07
CA ALA A 49 -6.09 -9.20 4.07
C ALA A 49 -5.93 -9.82 5.47
N ASP A 50 -5.11 -10.88 5.58
CA ASP A 50 -4.96 -11.75 6.75
C ASP A 50 -3.62 -11.60 7.50
N ASP A 51 -2.79 -10.62 7.12
CA ASP A 51 -1.55 -10.27 7.82
C ASP A 51 -1.35 -8.74 7.90
N VAL A 52 -0.40 -8.31 8.73
CA VAL A 52 -0.06 -6.88 8.93
C VAL A 52 0.32 -6.11 7.66
N ASN A 53 0.80 -6.77 6.60
CA ASN A 53 1.10 -6.09 5.33
C ASN A 53 -0.18 -5.56 4.66
N THR A 54 -1.36 -5.97 5.13
CA THR A 54 -2.63 -5.38 4.73
C THR A 54 -2.68 -3.86 4.87
N ILE A 55 -1.86 -3.25 5.74
CA ILE A 55 -1.74 -1.80 5.82
C ILE A 55 -1.38 -1.16 4.46
N TYR A 56 -0.63 -1.85 3.61
CA TYR A 56 -0.24 -1.36 2.27
C TYR A 56 -1.30 -1.64 1.21
N TRP A 57 -2.01 -2.76 1.36
CA TRP A 57 -2.89 -3.32 0.32
C TRP A 57 -4.38 -3.01 0.57
N ASN A 58 -4.88 -3.25 1.78
CA ASN A 58 -6.25 -2.94 2.16
C ASN A 58 -6.33 -2.61 3.66
N PRO A 59 -6.44 -1.33 4.06
CA PRO A 59 -6.46 -0.96 5.47
C PRO A 59 -7.60 -1.61 6.27
N ALA A 60 -8.70 -2.03 5.62
CA ALA A 60 -9.80 -2.72 6.30
C ALA A 60 -9.39 -4.07 6.92
N GLY A 61 -8.27 -4.66 6.47
CA GLY A 61 -7.73 -5.88 7.06
C GLY A 61 -7.16 -5.72 8.47
N LEU A 62 -6.79 -4.51 8.90
CA LEU A 62 -6.12 -4.33 10.19
C LEU A 62 -7.00 -4.82 11.36
N SER A 63 -8.31 -4.53 11.31
CA SER A 63 -9.27 -5.00 12.34
C SER A 63 -9.68 -6.46 12.19
N PHE A 64 -9.31 -7.10 11.07
CA PHE A 64 -9.47 -8.53 10.88
C PHE A 64 -8.43 -9.32 11.70
N LEU A 65 -7.24 -8.77 11.88
CA LEU A 65 -6.18 -9.34 12.71
C LEU A 65 -6.56 -9.29 14.19
N VAL A 66 -6.40 -10.42 14.88
CA VAL A 66 -6.81 -10.58 16.30
C VAL A 66 -5.63 -10.49 17.28
N ALA A 67 -4.41 -10.45 16.79
CA ALA A 67 -3.22 -10.29 17.62
C ALA A 67 -2.34 -9.15 17.09
N PRO A 68 -1.52 -8.54 17.96
CA PRO A 68 -0.46 -7.67 17.49
C PRO A 68 0.47 -8.42 16.53
N GLU A 69 0.79 -7.80 15.41
CA GLU A 69 1.63 -8.39 14.38
C GLU A 69 2.68 -7.37 13.91
N VAL A 70 3.88 -7.85 13.61
CA VAL A 70 4.98 -7.07 13.02
C VAL A 70 5.45 -7.80 11.77
N SER A 71 5.75 -7.06 10.71
CA SER A 71 6.43 -7.58 9.52
C SER A 71 7.51 -6.62 9.08
N ALA A 72 8.63 -7.17 8.61
CA ALA A 72 9.69 -6.42 7.99
C ALA A 72 10.15 -7.15 6.73
N MET A 73 10.48 -6.38 5.70
CA MET A 73 11.03 -6.89 4.45
C MET A 73 12.19 -6.01 4.05
N TYR A 74 13.22 -6.63 3.49
CA TYR A 74 14.34 -5.94 2.87
C TYR A 74 14.67 -6.66 1.57
N SER A 75 14.95 -5.90 0.53
CA SER A 75 15.32 -6.44 -0.76
C SER A 75 16.30 -5.51 -1.47
N LYS A 76 17.33 -6.13 -2.03
CA LYS A 76 18.37 -5.47 -2.81
C LYS A 76 18.25 -5.96 -4.26
N SER A 77 18.04 -5.02 -5.18
CA SER A 77 17.97 -5.28 -6.61
C SER A 77 19.36 -5.32 -7.23
N ILE A 78 19.43 -5.78 -8.48
CA ILE A 78 20.67 -5.96 -9.25
C ILE A 78 21.34 -4.61 -9.56
N VAL A 79 20.56 -3.53 -9.70
CA VAL A 79 21.03 -2.17 -10.06
C VAL A 79 21.28 -1.33 -8.79
N ASP A 80 21.83 -1.95 -7.74
CA ASP A 80 22.07 -1.36 -6.40
C ASP A 80 20.90 -0.63 -5.73
N THR A 81 19.69 -0.71 -6.29
CA THR A 81 18.47 -0.21 -5.68
C THR A 81 18.13 -1.07 -4.47
N THR A 82 17.98 -0.43 -3.31
CA THR A 82 17.56 -1.11 -2.08
C THR A 82 16.20 -0.60 -1.67
N TYR A 83 15.32 -1.50 -1.25
CA TYR A 83 14.03 -1.13 -0.70
C TYR A 83 13.69 -1.99 0.51
N GLY A 84 13.02 -1.38 1.47
CA GLY A 84 12.61 -2.07 2.68
C GLY A 84 11.30 -1.56 3.22
N THR A 85 10.62 -2.43 3.95
CA THR A 85 9.32 -2.15 4.53
C THR A 85 9.29 -2.62 5.96
N PHE A 86 8.57 -1.89 6.80
CA PHE A 86 8.26 -2.26 8.17
C PHE A 86 6.78 -2.00 8.40
N ALA A 87 6.07 -2.93 9.02
CA ALA A 87 4.66 -2.79 9.35
C ALA A 87 4.39 -3.33 10.74
N PHE A 88 3.51 -2.65 11.45
CA PHE A 88 3.05 -3.04 12.78
C PHE A 88 1.54 -2.85 12.86
N ASN A 89 0.84 -3.81 13.42
CA ASN A 89 -0.58 -3.75 13.72
C ASN A 89 -0.82 -3.99 15.20
N TYR A 90 -1.72 -3.21 15.78
CA TYR A 90 -2.18 -3.38 17.14
C TYR A 90 -3.70 -3.39 17.19
N PRO A 91 -4.34 -4.56 17.42
CA PRO A 91 -5.77 -4.66 17.63
C PRO A 91 -6.16 -3.95 18.92
N ILE A 92 -7.15 -3.07 18.80
CA ILE A 92 -7.80 -2.40 19.92
C ILE A 92 -9.11 -3.17 20.15
N TYR A 93 -9.40 -3.51 21.41
CA TYR A 93 -10.62 -4.23 21.79
C TYR A 93 -11.56 -3.35 22.59
N LYS A 94 -11.66 -2.08 22.19
CA LYS A 94 -12.47 -1.05 22.85
C LYS A 94 -13.36 -0.40 21.81
N GLY A 95 -14.56 0.02 22.24
CA GLY A 95 -15.57 0.60 21.35
C GLY A 95 -14.95 1.63 20.40
N GLY A 96 -15.00 1.34 19.11
CA GLY A 96 -14.48 2.21 18.07
C GLY A 96 -15.42 3.35 17.73
N ILE A 97 -15.13 4.03 16.62
CA ILE A 97 -15.88 5.18 16.14
C ILE A 97 -17.33 4.78 15.81
N PHE A 98 -17.54 3.55 15.34
CA PHE A 98 -18.86 2.99 15.04
C PHE A 98 -19.41 2.10 16.16
N GLY A 99 -18.79 2.14 17.35
CA GLY A 99 -19.26 1.47 18.55
C GLY A 99 -18.96 -0.03 18.60
N GLN A 100 -18.27 -0.58 17.60
CA GLN A 100 -17.90 -1.99 17.57
C GLN A 100 -16.61 -2.24 18.36
N ARG A 101 -16.48 -3.43 18.93
CA ARG A 101 -15.34 -3.79 19.80
C ARG A 101 -14.11 -4.25 19.03
N ARG A 102 -14.19 -4.40 17.71
CA ARG A 102 -13.07 -4.84 16.86
C ARG A 102 -12.56 -3.68 16.04
N ASN A 103 -11.51 -3.03 16.53
CA ASN A 103 -10.78 -2.01 15.81
C ASN A 103 -9.28 -2.29 15.89
N ALA A 104 -8.49 -1.59 15.07
CA ALA A 104 -7.05 -1.73 15.07
C ALA A 104 -6.39 -0.46 14.55
N ILE A 105 -5.17 -0.23 15.02
CA ILE A 105 -4.28 0.79 14.47
C ILE A 105 -3.08 0.10 13.82
N GLY A 106 -2.62 0.67 12.72
CA GLY A 106 -1.47 0.20 11.97
C GLY A 106 -0.44 1.31 11.79
N LEU A 107 0.84 0.93 11.81
CA LEU A 107 1.96 1.77 11.41
C LEU A 107 2.69 1.08 10.27
N GLY A 108 3.06 1.84 9.25
CA GLY A 108 3.82 1.37 8.11
C GLY A 108 4.93 2.34 7.78
N PHE A 109 6.07 1.80 7.37
CA PHE A 109 7.21 2.56 6.89
C PHE A 109 7.81 1.85 5.68
N VAL A 110 8.02 2.61 4.61
CA VAL A 110 8.68 2.14 3.39
C VAL A 110 9.81 3.08 3.09
N PHE A 111 10.96 2.52 2.73
CA PHE A 111 12.06 3.29 2.18
C PHE A 111 12.52 2.66 0.88
N LEU A 112 12.95 3.52 -0.05
CA LEU A 112 13.60 3.14 -1.29
C LEU A 112 14.82 4.03 -1.47
N ASN A 113 15.93 3.41 -1.82
CA ASN A 113 17.13 4.09 -2.25
C ASN A 113 17.46 3.59 -3.66
N GLY A 114 17.41 4.50 -4.63
CA GLY A 114 17.64 4.27 -6.05
C GLY A 114 19.09 3.93 -6.40
N GLY A 115 20.02 4.05 -5.46
CA GLY A 115 21.45 3.89 -5.70
C GLY A 115 22.12 5.21 -6.06
N ASP A 116 23.41 5.11 -6.41
CA ASP A 116 24.25 6.27 -6.72
C ASP A 116 24.37 6.42 -8.25
N ILE A 117 24.33 7.66 -8.74
CA ILE A 117 24.65 8.03 -10.12
C ILE A 117 25.93 8.84 -10.11
N ASP A 118 26.88 8.42 -10.94
CA ASP A 118 28.09 9.18 -11.20
C ASP A 118 27.80 10.20 -12.32
N ILE A 119 27.94 11.50 -12.02
CA ILE A 119 27.83 12.55 -13.03
C ILE A 119 29.24 12.94 -13.49
N ILE A 120 29.49 12.84 -14.80
CA ILE A 120 30.75 13.29 -15.42
C ILE A 120 30.46 14.59 -16.16
N MET A 121 30.64 15.72 -15.48
CA MET A 121 30.61 17.05 -16.11
C MET A 121 31.98 17.36 -16.72
N GLY A 122 32.03 17.50 -18.05
CA GLY A 122 33.11 18.15 -18.81
C GLY A 122 34.54 17.64 -18.58
N SER A 123 35.05 16.89 -19.57
CA SER A 123 36.41 16.33 -19.69
C SER A 123 36.61 14.94 -19.03
N PRO A 124 37.21 13.95 -19.71
CA PRO A 124 37.39 12.57 -19.22
C PRO A 124 38.35 12.41 -18.02
N THR A 125 38.78 13.52 -17.40
CA THR A 125 39.73 13.59 -16.28
C THR A 125 39.12 14.24 -15.02
N SER A 126 37.85 14.65 -15.04
CA SER A 126 37.16 15.10 -13.81
C SER A 126 36.83 13.90 -12.91
N THR A 127 37.05 14.05 -11.60
CA THR A 127 36.63 13.04 -10.61
C THR A 127 35.10 12.94 -10.64
N PRO A 128 34.51 11.74 -10.83
CA PRO A 128 33.06 11.58 -10.82
C PRO A 128 32.52 12.00 -9.45
N GLU A 129 31.55 12.91 -9.46
CA GLU A 129 30.77 13.24 -8.27
C GLU A 129 29.68 12.18 -8.13
N ARG A 130 29.65 11.51 -6.97
CA ARG A 130 28.64 10.49 -6.65
C ARG A 130 27.45 11.18 -6.01
N LEU A 131 26.31 11.19 -6.68
CA LEU A 131 25.07 11.72 -6.14
C LEU A 131 24.06 10.59 -5.98
N LYS A 132 23.25 10.64 -4.93
CA LYS A 132 22.14 9.69 -4.78
C LYS A 132 21.06 10.01 -5.79
N ALA A 133 20.71 9.01 -6.60
CA ALA A 133 19.73 9.12 -7.66
C ALA A 133 18.34 9.47 -7.12
N GLU A 134 17.90 8.70 -6.12
CA GLU A 134 16.54 8.75 -5.59
C GLU A 134 16.55 8.25 -4.14
N GLN A 135 15.93 9.00 -3.24
CA GLN A 135 15.67 8.58 -1.87
C GLN A 135 14.22 8.88 -1.54
N ASP A 136 13.44 7.82 -1.36
CA ASP A 136 12.03 7.91 -1.10
C ASP A 136 11.69 7.28 0.26
N TYR A 137 10.86 7.97 1.02
CA TYR A 137 10.33 7.54 2.31
C TYR A 137 8.82 7.68 2.32
N VAL A 138 8.12 6.63 2.74
CA VAL A 138 6.67 6.63 2.93
C VAL A 138 6.35 6.21 4.36
N PHE A 139 5.69 7.09 5.09
CA PHE A 139 5.10 6.78 6.39
C PHE A 139 3.61 6.56 6.23
N ILE A 140 3.08 5.53 6.86
CA ILE A 140 1.67 5.14 6.79
C ILE A 140 1.12 5.00 8.20
N LEU A 141 0.00 5.68 8.45
CA LEU A 141 -0.80 5.52 9.64
C LEU A 141 -2.15 4.95 9.22
N GLY A 142 -2.50 3.79 9.77
CA GLY A 142 -3.72 3.07 9.45
C GLY A 142 -4.67 2.99 10.63
N TYR A 143 -5.96 3.11 10.36
CA TYR A 143 -7.03 2.80 11.30
C TYR A 143 -8.06 1.91 10.63
N SER A 144 -8.56 0.91 11.36
CA SER A 144 -9.60 0.02 10.86
C SER A 144 -10.59 -0.36 11.95
N GLU A 145 -11.83 -0.57 11.54
CA GLU A 145 -12.91 -1.02 12.42
C GLU A 145 -13.85 -1.98 11.69
N MET A 146 -14.35 -2.98 12.41
CA MET A 146 -15.47 -3.81 11.98
C MET A 146 -16.75 -3.00 12.07
N LEU A 147 -17.53 -2.90 11.00
CA LEU A 147 -18.76 -2.12 10.98
C LEU A 147 -19.97 -2.87 11.51
N SER A 148 -20.20 -4.04 10.92
CA SER A 148 -21.45 -4.76 11.11
C SER A 148 -21.31 -6.20 10.62
N GLU A 149 -22.17 -7.05 11.16
CA GLU A 149 -22.42 -8.38 10.64
C GLU A 149 -23.48 -8.27 9.55
N LEU A 150 -23.07 -8.39 8.28
CA LEU A 150 -23.98 -8.36 7.15
C LEU A 150 -24.25 -9.78 6.66
N LYS A 151 -25.53 -10.14 6.53
CA LYS A 151 -25.94 -11.39 5.91
C LYS A 151 -26.02 -11.23 4.40
N LEU A 152 -25.04 -11.77 3.68
CA LEU A 152 -25.05 -11.82 2.22
C LEU A 152 -25.38 -13.24 1.76
N PHE A 153 -26.34 -13.39 0.84
CA PHE A 153 -26.82 -14.71 0.36
C PHE A 153 -27.24 -15.68 1.48
N GLY A 154 -27.82 -15.17 2.57
CA GLY A 154 -28.28 -15.97 3.71
C GLY A 154 -27.17 -16.49 4.65
N LYS A 155 -25.90 -16.14 4.41
CA LYS A 155 -24.79 -16.48 5.31
C LYS A 155 -24.34 -15.27 6.12
N PRO A 156 -24.04 -15.42 7.43
CA PRO A 156 -23.43 -14.35 8.19
C PRO A 156 -22.04 -14.03 7.64
N GLY A 157 -21.68 -12.76 7.66
CA GLY A 157 -20.37 -12.30 7.28
C GLY A 157 -20.05 -10.98 7.95
N ASN A 158 -18.76 -10.70 8.08
CA ASN A 158 -18.27 -9.52 8.79
C ASN A 158 -17.83 -8.49 7.75
N LEU A 159 -18.32 -7.26 7.89
CA LEU A 159 -17.89 -6.12 7.11
C LEU A 159 -16.90 -5.29 7.93
N PHE A 160 -15.75 -5.03 7.34
CA PHE A 160 -14.68 -4.21 7.90
C PHE A 160 -14.43 -3.02 6.99
N MET A 161 -14.04 -1.90 7.59
CA MET A 161 -13.53 -0.74 6.87
C MET A 161 -12.17 -0.32 7.42
N GLY A 162 -11.43 0.43 6.63
CA GLY A 162 -10.20 1.05 7.09
C GLY A 162 -9.82 2.26 6.27
N LEU A 163 -8.98 3.08 6.88
CA LEU A 163 -8.42 4.30 6.33
C LEU A 163 -6.91 4.29 6.56
N ASN A 164 -6.15 4.76 5.58
CA ASN A 164 -4.75 5.10 5.76
C ASN A 164 -4.52 6.57 5.46
N ALA A 165 -3.64 7.19 6.24
CA ALA A 165 -2.96 8.42 5.88
C ALA A 165 -1.51 8.09 5.53
N LYS A 166 -1.03 8.59 4.39
CA LYS A 166 0.35 8.40 3.92
C LYS A 166 1.03 9.75 3.77
N LEU A 167 2.24 9.84 4.31
CA LEU A 167 3.18 10.92 4.05
C LEU A 167 4.30 10.36 3.18
N ILE A 168 4.46 10.92 2.00
CA ILE A 168 5.46 10.52 1.02
C ILE A 168 6.45 11.67 0.92
N ARG A 169 7.74 11.36 1.07
CA ARG A 169 8.82 12.29 0.82
C ARG A 169 9.76 11.63 -0.18
N SER A 170 9.96 12.29 -1.31
CA SER A 170 10.87 11.87 -2.36
C SER A 170 11.93 12.94 -2.55
N THR A 171 13.18 12.53 -2.55
CA THR A 171 14.33 13.39 -2.88
C THR A 171 15.01 12.79 -4.11
N LEU A 172 15.10 13.58 -5.18
CA LEU A 172 15.68 13.17 -6.45
C LEU A 172 16.96 13.95 -6.72
N ALA A 173 18.04 13.24 -7.09
CA ALA A 173 19.36 13.80 -7.37
C ALA A 173 19.87 14.76 -6.26
N GLU A 174 19.53 14.46 -5.00
CA GLU A 174 19.82 15.26 -3.79
C GLU A 174 19.21 16.68 -3.73
N ASP A 175 18.90 17.29 -4.86
CA ASP A 175 18.50 18.71 -4.97
C ASP A 175 16.99 18.93 -5.03
N TYR A 176 16.22 17.94 -5.51
CA TYR A 176 14.78 18.09 -5.71
C TYR A 176 13.99 17.32 -4.67
N SER A 177 13.35 18.03 -3.75
CA SER A 177 12.47 17.42 -2.76
C SER A 177 11.00 17.65 -3.07
N ALA A 178 10.22 16.57 -2.97
CA ALA A 178 8.77 16.59 -3.10
C ALA A 178 8.16 15.90 -1.88
N THR A 179 7.21 16.58 -1.23
CA THR A 179 6.39 16.00 -0.18
C THR A 179 4.97 15.86 -0.68
N ALA A 180 4.36 14.69 -0.49
CA ALA A 180 2.99 14.43 -0.84
C ALA A 180 2.22 13.79 0.32
N PHE A 181 0.96 14.18 0.44
CA PHE A 181 0.00 13.54 1.33
C PHE A 181 -0.98 12.72 0.51
N ALA A 182 -1.17 11.47 0.88
CA ALA A 182 -2.14 10.59 0.24
C ALA A 182 -2.99 9.88 1.28
N PHE A 183 -4.18 9.44 0.85
CA PHE A 183 -5.08 8.65 1.69
C PHE A 183 -5.55 7.42 0.95
N ASP A 184 -5.74 6.34 1.71
CA ASP A 184 -6.41 5.14 1.23
C ASP A 184 -7.70 4.92 2.00
N TYR A 185 -8.64 4.28 1.33
CA TYR A 185 -9.87 3.77 1.94
C TYR A 185 -10.12 2.34 1.49
N GLY A 186 -10.38 1.46 2.44
CA GLY A 186 -10.57 0.04 2.22
C GLY A 186 -11.88 -0.45 2.80
N HIS A 187 -12.48 -1.42 2.13
CA HIS A 187 -13.58 -2.26 2.59
C HIS A 187 -13.21 -3.72 2.42
N PHE A 188 -13.56 -4.53 3.41
CA PHE A 188 -13.29 -5.96 3.40
C PHE A 188 -14.50 -6.70 3.96
N TYR A 189 -15.04 -7.64 3.20
CA TYR A 189 -16.16 -8.48 3.59
C TYR A 189 -15.76 -9.94 3.54
N GLN A 190 -16.02 -10.67 4.62
CA GLN A 190 -15.73 -12.10 4.68
C GLN A 190 -16.94 -12.91 5.14
N THR A 191 -17.29 -13.94 4.35
CA THR A 191 -18.32 -14.92 4.69
C THR A 191 -17.82 -16.35 4.42
N GLY A 192 -17.53 -17.09 5.48
CA GLY A 192 -17.00 -18.45 5.40
C GLY A 192 -15.70 -18.53 4.58
N LYS A 193 -15.75 -19.17 3.40
CA LYS A 193 -14.60 -19.35 2.50
C LYS A 193 -14.46 -18.26 1.43
N ILE A 194 -15.39 -17.32 1.35
CA ILE A 194 -15.38 -16.26 0.33
C ILE A 194 -15.08 -14.94 1.02
N SER A 195 -14.11 -14.23 0.48
CA SER A 195 -13.79 -12.86 0.84
C SER A 195 -13.90 -11.96 -0.39
N VAL A 196 -14.37 -10.74 -0.17
CA VAL A 196 -14.46 -9.69 -1.18
C VAL A 196 -13.87 -8.44 -0.57
N GLY A 197 -12.93 -7.83 -1.27
CA GLY A 197 -12.30 -6.59 -0.86
C GLY A 197 -12.47 -5.52 -1.93
N PHE A 198 -12.59 -4.28 -1.50
CA PHE A 198 -12.55 -3.10 -2.36
C PHE A 198 -11.61 -2.08 -1.71
N VAL A 199 -10.75 -1.46 -2.51
CA VAL A 199 -9.81 -0.45 -2.01
C VAL A 199 -9.68 0.68 -3.01
N LEU A 200 -9.68 1.90 -2.48
CA LEU A 200 -9.24 3.11 -3.17
C LEU A 200 -7.89 3.48 -2.57
N GLN A 201 -6.82 3.30 -3.32
CA GLN A 201 -5.46 3.55 -2.86
C GLN A 201 -4.89 4.84 -3.45
N ASN A 202 -3.95 5.43 -2.72
CA ASN A 202 -3.03 6.45 -3.18
C ASN A 202 -3.75 7.68 -3.75
N LYS A 203 -4.86 8.09 -3.11
CA LYS A 203 -5.52 9.36 -3.46
C LYS A 203 -4.68 10.51 -2.91
N ILE A 204 -3.83 11.07 -3.77
CA ILE A 204 -2.96 12.20 -3.44
C ILE A 204 -3.82 13.45 -3.26
N LEU A 205 -3.65 14.12 -2.12
CA LEU A 205 -4.42 15.30 -1.72
C LEU A 205 -3.62 16.59 -1.91
N LEU A 206 -2.32 16.55 -1.59
CA LEU A 206 -1.41 17.69 -1.72
C LEU A 206 -0.06 17.21 -2.20
N LYS A 207 0.54 17.96 -3.12
CA LYS A 207 1.93 17.80 -3.56
C LYS A 207 2.63 19.14 -3.39
N HIS A 208 3.63 19.18 -2.52
CA HIS A 208 4.51 20.33 -2.38
C HIS A 208 5.85 19.95 -2.99
N CYS A 209 6.19 20.62 -4.09
CA CYS A 209 7.52 20.55 -4.67
C CYS A 209 8.25 21.83 -4.25
N THR A 210 9.35 21.67 -3.55
CA THR A 210 10.29 22.76 -3.26
C THR A 210 11.39 22.69 -4.30
N PRO A 211 11.36 23.51 -5.36
CA PRO A 211 12.55 23.75 -6.16
C PRO A 211 13.55 24.52 -5.29
N HIS A 212 14.83 24.15 -5.34
CA HIS A 212 15.87 25.03 -4.83
C HIS A 212 15.89 26.29 -5.70
N MET A 213 15.81 27.47 -5.08
CA MET A 213 16.17 28.72 -5.74
C MET A 213 17.69 28.83 -5.69
N ASP A 214 18.29 29.12 -6.84
CA ASP A 214 19.69 29.51 -6.99
C ASP A 214 20.02 30.76 -6.15
#